data_AF-D8LN19-F1
#
_entry.id   AF-D8LN19-F1
#
_cell.length_a   1.000
_cell.length_b   1.000
_cell.length_c   1.000
_cell.angle_alpha   90.00
_cell.angle_beta   90.00
_cell.angle_gamma   90.00
#
_symmetry.space_group_name_H-M   'P 1'
#
loop_
_entity.id
_entity.type
_entity.pdbx_description
1 polymer ?
#
loop_
_entity_poly.entity_id
_entity_poly.type
_entity_poly.pdbx_seq_one_letter_code
_entity_poly.pdbx_strand_id
1 'polypeptide(L)'
;MVNYGVGQQFDFNADVFFYVVLPPIIFHQGYALKKRNFFKYFHYIFSFGFLGTVIQFITITVLALYASNSQYMSILRDDGVPIGLSLHECMLMAAVFSAADEVATLSLIKQPLLCRDAWERQKRNMAEFPKLSAVLFGEGVLNDAMSILLFQTVQSGEESSGDSSTTATATATAASSSQSGLGLLGLLAQALYILVSAAGVGMGSGLMISKLLKSLDTLKSSPVRQVAILMLGGYLSFSLSEALDLSGILAVFFCGLTLSHYAWHSLGENAQVGTIES
;
A
#
# COMPACT_ATOMS: atom_id res chain seq x y z
N MET A 1 -37.31 4.07 16.48
CA MET A 1 -36.99 2.65 16.72
C MET A 1 -37.80 1.81 15.75
N VAL A 2 -37.19 1.36 14.65
CA VAL A 2 -37.81 0.40 13.72
C VAL A 2 -36.97 -0.87 13.78
N ASN A 3 -37.60 -1.95 14.22
CA ASN A 3 -37.03 -3.28 14.41
C ASN A 3 -37.41 -4.11 13.17
N TYR A 4 -36.41 -4.53 12.39
CA TYR A 4 -36.51 -5.68 11.48
C TYR A 4 -35.46 -6.65 12.03
N GLY A 5 -35.81 -7.79 12.64
CA GLY A 5 -36.40 -8.93 11.96
C GLY A 5 -35.29 -9.76 11.30
N VAL A 6 -34.61 -10.59 12.10
CA VAL A 6 -33.70 -11.69 11.70
C VAL A 6 -32.70 -11.35 10.58
N GLY A 7 -31.62 -10.67 10.95
CA GLY A 7 -30.40 -10.61 10.15
C GLY A 7 -29.23 -10.62 11.12
N GLN A 8 -28.44 -11.69 11.12
CA GLN A 8 -27.13 -11.66 11.75
C GLN A 8 -26.37 -10.50 11.09
N GLN A 9 -26.11 -9.42 11.83
CA GLN A 9 -25.25 -8.35 11.33
C GLN A 9 -23.89 -8.99 11.08
N PHE A 10 -23.56 -9.21 9.81
CA PHE A 10 -22.20 -9.55 9.41
C PHE A 10 -21.39 -8.28 9.60
N ASP A 11 -20.91 -8.07 10.82
CA ASP A 11 -19.91 -7.04 11.08
C ASP A 11 -18.65 -7.41 10.30
N PHE A 12 -18.23 -6.49 9.44
CA PHE A 12 -17.02 -6.66 8.66
C PHE A 12 -15.82 -6.73 9.62
N ASN A 13 -15.14 -7.87 9.64
CA ASN A 13 -13.92 -8.01 10.42
C ASN A 13 -12.75 -7.41 9.62
N ALA A 14 -12.36 -6.19 10.00
CA ALA A 14 -11.24 -5.48 9.40
C ALA A 14 -9.93 -6.28 9.48
N ASP A 15 -9.70 -7.02 10.56
CA ASP A 15 -8.46 -7.79 10.75
C ASP A 15 -8.37 -8.90 9.70
N VAL A 16 -9.48 -9.60 9.41
CA VAL A 16 -9.50 -10.61 8.35
C VAL A 16 -9.17 -9.98 7.00
N PHE A 17 -9.66 -8.78 6.73
CA PHE A 17 -9.33 -8.07 5.50
C PHE A 17 -7.85 -7.69 5.43
N PHE A 18 -7.30 -7.05 6.47
CA PHE A 18 -5.91 -6.58 6.49
C PHE A 18 -4.88 -7.71 6.51
N TYR A 19 -5.15 -8.80 7.24
CA TYR A 19 -4.19 -9.90 7.40
C TYR A 19 -4.33 -11.02 6.35
N VAL A 20 -5.51 -11.20 5.75
CA VAL A 20 -5.76 -12.32 4.81
C VAL A 20 -6.03 -11.84 3.39
N VAL A 21 -6.81 -10.78 3.20
CA VAL A 21 -7.24 -10.36 1.86
C VAL A 21 -6.24 -9.39 1.23
N LEU A 22 -5.74 -8.45 2.02
CA LEU A 22 -4.87 -7.38 1.54
C LEU A 22 -3.47 -7.87 1.06
N PRO A 23 -2.77 -8.79 1.75
CA PRO A 23 -1.41 -9.17 1.33
C PRO A 23 -1.34 -9.82 -0.06
N PRO A 24 -2.21 -10.75 -0.46
CA PRO A 24 -2.25 -11.27 -1.83
C PRO A 24 -2.47 -10.21 -2.91
N ILE A 25 -3.35 -9.23 -2.63
CA ILE A 25 -3.67 -8.15 -3.57
C ILE A 25 -2.42 -7.31 -3.81
N ILE A 26 -1.76 -6.87 -2.73
CA ILE A 26 -0.58 -6.02 -2.80
C ILE A 26 0.62 -6.79 -3.39
N PHE A 27 0.76 -8.07 -3.06
CA PHE A 27 1.76 -8.94 -3.69
C PHE A 27 1.56 -9.01 -5.20
N HIS A 28 0.33 -9.23 -5.66
CA HIS A 28 0.00 -9.28 -7.08
C HIS A 28 0.28 -7.94 -7.76
N GLN A 29 -0.11 -6.82 -7.16
CA GLN A 29 0.18 -5.49 -7.70
C GLN A 29 1.69 -5.24 -7.85
N GLY A 30 2.48 -5.56 -6.82
CA GLY A 30 3.94 -5.45 -6.87
C GLY A 30 4.56 -6.39 -7.92
N TYR A 31 4.01 -7.60 -8.07
CA TYR A 31 4.50 -8.58 -9.03
C TYR A 31 4.15 -8.22 -10.49
N ALA A 32 2.97 -7.65 -10.74
CA ALA A 32 2.41 -7.32 -12.05
C ALA A 32 3.03 -6.06 -12.70
N LEU A 33 3.87 -5.31 -11.97
CA LEU A 33 4.53 -4.10 -12.49
C LEU A 33 5.33 -4.39 -13.78
N LYS A 34 5.08 -3.59 -14.84
CA LYS A 34 5.71 -3.74 -16.17
C LYS A 34 7.22 -3.40 -16.13
N LYS A 35 7.99 -4.43 -15.81
CA LYS A 35 9.42 -4.53 -15.48
C LYS A 35 10.35 -3.61 -16.30
N ARG A 36 10.30 -3.64 -17.63
CA ARG A 36 11.32 -2.95 -18.45
C ARG A 36 11.28 -1.42 -18.35
N ASN A 37 10.08 -0.84 -18.22
CA ASN A 37 9.93 0.63 -18.14
C ASN A 37 9.85 1.11 -16.69
N PHE A 38 9.29 0.30 -15.79
CA PHE A 38 9.24 0.60 -14.36
C PHE A 38 10.63 0.86 -13.79
N PHE A 39 11.61 -0.05 -13.99
CA PHE A 39 12.96 0.14 -13.46
C PHE A 39 13.72 1.29 -14.12
N LYS A 40 13.42 1.62 -15.39
CA LYS A 40 13.99 2.78 -16.08
C LYS A 40 13.53 4.10 -15.46
N TYR A 41 12.32 4.14 -14.92
CA TYR A 41 11.70 5.34 -14.32
C TYR A 41 11.46 5.20 -12.82
N PHE A 42 12.10 4.25 -12.16
CA PHE A 42 11.86 3.92 -10.75
C PHE A 42 11.99 5.13 -9.84
N HIS A 43 12.98 5.99 -10.08
CA HIS A 43 13.15 7.22 -9.30
C HIS A 43 11.96 8.19 -9.43
N TYR A 44 11.35 8.32 -10.62
CA TYR A 44 10.16 9.16 -10.80
C TYR A 44 8.97 8.56 -10.06
N ILE A 45 8.77 7.25 -10.19
CA ILE A 45 7.67 6.52 -9.54
C ILE A 45 7.79 6.62 -8.03
N PHE A 46 8.98 6.37 -7.49
CA PHE A 46 9.25 6.50 -6.08
C PHE A 46 9.06 7.95 -5.60
N SER A 47 9.53 8.94 -6.36
CA SER A 47 9.35 10.35 -5.98
C SER A 47 7.88 10.77 -5.99
N PHE A 48 7.09 10.38 -6.99
CA PHE A 48 5.67 10.71 -7.03
C PHE A 48 4.86 9.92 -6.00
N GLY A 49 5.07 8.61 -5.88
CA GLY A 49 4.35 7.76 -4.93
C GLY A 49 4.72 8.00 -3.46
N PHE A 50 5.98 8.34 -3.15
CA PHE A 50 6.41 8.64 -1.77
C PHE A 50 6.36 10.13 -1.44
N LEU A 51 7.04 10.96 -2.23
CA LEU A 51 7.13 12.39 -1.90
C LEU A 51 5.80 13.09 -2.18
N GLY A 52 5.08 12.68 -3.23
CA GLY A 52 3.74 13.18 -3.52
C GLY A 52 2.75 12.90 -2.41
N THR A 53 2.73 11.68 -1.88
CA THR A 53 1.84 11.32 -0.76
C THR A 53 2.18 12.02 0.53
N VAL A 54 3.47 12.14 0.88
CA VAL A 54 3.90 12.92 2.04
C VAL A 54 3.47 14.39 1.91
N ILE A 55 3.63 14.99 0.73
CA ILE A 55 3.19 16.37 0.48
C ILE A 55 1.66 16.48 0.57
N GLN A 56 0.91 15.53 -0.01
CA GLN A 56 -0.55 15.50 0.05
C GLN A 56 -1.04 15.35 1.49
N PHE A 57 -0.47 14.43 2.25
CA PHE A 57 -0.73 14.23 3.66
C PHE A 57 -0.51 15.50 4.50
N ILE A 58 0.64 16.16 4.33
CA ILE A 58 0.94 17.42 5.03
C ILE A 58 -0.07 18.51 4.62
N THR A 59 -0.35 18.62 3.32
CA THR A 59 -1.26 19.65 2.79
C THR A 59 -2.68 19.46 3.32
N ILE A 60 -3.20 18.24 3.30
CA ILE A 60 -4.54 17.92 3.84
C ILE A 60 -4.57 18.12 5.35
N THR A 61 -3.53 17.73 6.08
CA THR A 61 -3.44 17.96 7.53
C THR A 61 -3.50 19.45 7.86
N VAL A 62 -2.70 20.28 7.17
CA VAL A 62 -2.69 21.74 7.38
C VAL A 62 -4.02 22.36 6.99
N LEU A 63 -4.62 21.94 5.88
CA LEU A 63 -5.92 22.42 5.44
C LEU A 63 -7.04 22.03 6.43
N ALA A 64 -7.01 20.81 6.96
CA ALA A 64 -7.95 20.33 7.97
C ALA A 64 -7.83 21.13 9.27
N LEU A 65 -6.60 21.39 9.74
CA LEU A 65 -6.35 22.23 10.90
C LEU A 65 -6.83 23.67 10.68
N TYR A 66 -6.58 24.24 9.49
CA TYR A 66 -7.07 25.57 9.14
C TYR A 66 -8.60 25.62 9.09
N ALA A 67 -9.24 24.61 8.48
CA ALA A 67 -10.69 24.50 8.40
C ALA A 67 -11.33 24.31 9.78
N SER A 68 -10.73 23.52 10.67
CA SER A 68 -11.20 23.31 12.04
C SER A 68 -11.09 24.58 12.91
N ASN A 69 -10.08 25.41 12.68
CA ASN A 69 -9.89 26.67 13.42
C ASN A 69 -10.71 27.83 12.81
N SER A 70 -11.16 27.71 11.57
CA SER A 70 -12.02 28.68 10.92
C SER A 70 -13.45 28.55 11.45
N GLN A 71 -14.05 29.65 11.92
CA GLN A 71 -15.45 29.69 12.40
C GLN A 71 -16.50 29.13 11.42
N TYR A 72 -16.14 28.96 10.14
CA TYR A 72 -17.02 28.43 9.09
C TYR A 72 -17.40 26.96 9.24
N MET A 73 -16.61 26.14 9.97
CA MET A 73 -16.91 24.73 10.23
C MET A 73 -17.25 24.51 11.72
N SER A 74 -18.01 25.43 12.33
CA SER A 74 -18.68 25.13 13.59
C SER A 74 -19.86 24.20 13.32
N ILE A 75 -19.57 22.93 13.06
CA ILE A 75 -20.57 21.88 13.20
C ILE A 75 -20.89 21.87 14.69
N LEU A 76 -21.98 22.53 15.05
CA LEU A 76 -22.50 22.51 16.40
C LEU A 76 -22.91 21.08 16.67
N ARG A 77 -22.30 20.46 17.69
CA ARG A 77 -22.89 19.29 18.33
C ARG A 77 -24.27 19.70 18.86
N ASP A 78 -25.20 18.76 19.01
CA ASP A 78 -26.54 19.02 19.59
C ASP A 78 -26.46 19.75 20.95
N ASP A 79 -25.32 19.67 21.63
CA ASP A 79 -25.00 20.31 22.92
C ASP A 79 -24.46 21.75 22.82
N GLY A 80 -24.31 22.33 21.61
CA GLY A 80 -23.83 23.70 21.39
C GLY A 80 -22.32 23.92 21.54
N VAL A 81 -21.53 22.85 21.69
CA VAL A 81 -20.06 22.90 21.75
C VAL A 81 -19.47 22.83 20.33
N PRO A 82 -18.55 23.73 19.93
CA PRO A 82 -17.86 23.63 18.64
C PRO A 82 -16.97 22.37 18.62
N ILE A 83 -17.17 21.53 17.62
CA ILE A 83 -16.31 20.35 17.39
C ILE A 83 -15.01 20.86 16.77
N GLY A 84 -13.97 21.06 17.58
CA GLY A 84 -12.61 21.21 17.08
C GLY A 84 -12.03 19.83 16.82
N LEU A 85 -11.64 19.52 15.58
CA LEU A 85 -10.90 18.29 15.32
C LEU A 85 -9.52 18.39 15.98
N SER A 86 -9.14 17.35 16.71
CA SER A 86 -7.78 17.25 17.22
C SER A 86 -6.78 17.13 16.07
N LEU A 87 -5.52 17.50 16.33
CA LEU A 87 -4.44 17.34 15.35
C LEU A 87 -4.29 15.88 14.92
N HIS A 88 -4.57 14.94 15.82
CA HIS A 88 -4.54 13.51 15.54
C HIS A 88 -5.65 13.09 14.57
N GLU A 89 -6.90 13.50 14.83
CA GLU A 89 -8.03 13.20 13.93
C GLU A 89 -7.82 13.84 12.54
N CYS A 90 -7.23 15.04 12.48
CA CYS A 90 -6.85 15.68 11.22
C CYS A 90 -5.80 14.87 10.46
N MET A 91 -4.80 14.32 11.15
CA MET A 91 -3.77 13.48 10.53
C MET A 91 -4.33 12.13 10.07
N LEU A 92 -5.21 11.49 10.84
CA LEU A 92 -5.87 10.26 10.41
C LEU A 92 -6.70 10.50 9.14
N MET A 93 -7.49 11.58 9.11
CA MET A 93 -8.24 11.97 7.93
C MET A 93 -7.33 12.24 6.74
N ALA A 94 -6.19 12.92 6.95
CA ALA A 94 -5.22 13.18 5.91
C ALA A 94 -4.56 11.91 5.37
N ALA A 95 -4.28 10.92 6.22
CA ALA A 95 -3.73 9.63 5.78
C ALA A 95 -4.72 8.89 4.88
N VAL A 96 -5.99 8.84 5.26
CA VAL A 96 -7.05 8.20 4.46
C VAL A 96 -7.25 8.90 3.12
N PHE A 97 -7.24 10.25 3.10
CA PHE A 97 -7.41 11.03 1.86
C PHE A 97 -6.14 11.15 1.00
N SER A 98 -5.00 10.67 1.49
CA SER A 98 -3.77 10.61 0.69
C SER A 98 -3.84 9.52 -0.38
N ALA A 99 -4.58 8.44 -0.13
CA ALA A 99 -4.78 7.38 -1.12
C ALA A 99 -5.57 7.95 -2.31
N ALA A 100 -4.96 7.93 -3.50
CA ALA A 100 -5.55 8.48 -4.72
C ALA A 100 -6.14 7.36 -5.59
N ASP A 101 -7.33 7.59 -6.14
CA ASP A 101 -7.93 6.65 -7.08
C ASP A 101 -7.36 6.86 -8.50
N GLU A 102 -6.40 6.01 -8.85
CA GLU A 102 -5.83 5.98 -10.20
C GLU A 102 -6.64 5.14 -11.18
N VAL A 103 -7.64 4.37 -10.72
CA VAL A 103 -8.46 3.57 -11.62
C VAL A 103 -9.27 4.49 -12.54
N ALA A 104 -9.76 5.61 -12.01
CA ALA A 104 -10.42 6.65 -12.80
C ALA A 104 -9.48 7.27 -13.85
N THR A 105 -8.26 7.66 -13.48
CA THR A 105 -7.28 8.27 -14.41
C THR A 105 -6.77 7.26 -15.44
N LEU A 106 -6.52 6.01 -15.03
CA LEU A 106 -6.22 4.91 -15.93
C LEU A 106 -7.38 4.63 -16.87
N SER A 107 -8.63 4.69 -16.41
CA SER A 107 -9.80 4.47 -17.28
C SER A 107 -9.96 5.57 -18.33
N LEU A 108 -9.63 6.81 -17.98
CA LEU A 108 -9.59 7.95 -18.91
C LEU A 108 -8.50 7.75 -19.98
N ILE A 109 -7.33 7.25 -19.59
CA ILE A 109 -6.23 6.90 -20.50
C ILE A 109 -6.55 5.63 -21.31
N LYS A 110 -7.34 4.71 -20.74
CA LYS A 110 -7.75 3.42 -21.34
C LYS A 110 -9.07 3.49 -22.10
N GLN A 111 -9.68 4.69 -22.28
CA GLN A 111 -11.01 4.80 -22.87
C GLN A 111 -11.10 3.99 -24.16
N PRO A 112 -12.06 3.03 -24.25
CA PRO A 112 -12.30 2.29 -25.47
C PRO A 112 -13.01 3.24 -26.43
N LEU A 113 -12.23 3.95 -27.24
CA LEU A 113 -12.75 4.60 -28.43
C LEU A 113 -13.49 3.50 -29.24
N LEU A 114 -14.79 3.66 -29.42
CA LEU A 114 -15.78 2.65 -29.84
C LEU A 114 -15.62 2.08 -31.27
N CYS A 115 -14.42 2.07 -31.85
CA CYS A 115 -14.18 1.53 -33.18
C CYS A 115 -13.15 0.40 -33.15
N ARG A 116 -13.38 -0.66 -33.92
CA ARG A 116 -12.45 -1.79 -34.13
C ARG A 116 -11.02 -1.34 -34.54
N ASP A 117 -10.91 -0.18 -35.18
CA ASP A 117 -9.64 0.47 -35.58
C ASP A 117 -8.98 1.30 -34.46
N ALA A 118 -9.66 1.44 -33.32
CA ALA A 118 -9.17 2.16 -32.16
C ALA A 118 -8.43 1.26 -31.17
N TRP A 119 -8.67 -0.05 -31.16
CA TRP A 119 -7.86 -1.02 -30.41
C TRP A 119 -6.40 -1.06 -30.90
N GLU A 120 -6.17 -0.99 -32.22
CA GLU A 120 -4.82 -0.87 -32.78
C GLU A 120 -4.20 0.52 -32.55
N ARG A 121 -5.00 1.59 -32.50
CA ARG A 121 -4.52 2.91 -32.05
C ARG A 121 -4.26 2.95 -30.55
N GLN A 122 -4.97 2.18 -29.73
CA GLN A 122 -4.80 2.07 -28.28
C GLN A 122 -3.55 1.27 -27.94
N LYS A 123 -3.29 0.16 -28.67
CA LYS A 123 -2.01 -0.57 -28.61
C LYS A 123 -0.85 0.33 -29.08
N ARG A 124 -1.08 1.22 -30.07
CA ARG A 124 -0.10 2.25 -30.49
C ARG A 124 0.07 3.40 -29.50
N ASN A 125 -0.97 3.94 -28.88
CA ASN A 125 -0.91 5.05 -27.91
C ASN A 125 -0.29 4.61 -26.57
N MET A 126 -0.58 3.37 -26.13
CA MET A 126 0.13 2.77 -24.99
C MET A 126 1.60 2.46 -25.33
N ALA A 127 1.91 2.23 -26.62
CA ALA A 127 3.27 2.19 -27.14
C ALA A 127 3.88 3.60 -27.36
N GLU A 128 3.06 4.64 -27.45
CA GLU A 128 3.46 6.04 -27.62
C GLU A 128 3.84 6.70 -26.29
N PHE A 129 3.13 6.38 -25.19
CA PHE A 129 3.48 6.81 -23.82
C PHE A 129 3.63 5.66 -22.82
N PRO A 130 4.55 4.70 -23.07
CA PRO A 130 4.82 3.58 -22.16
C PRO A 130 5.45 4.04 -20.85
N LYS A 131 5.99 5.26 -20.81
CA LYS A 131 6.48 5.93 -19.60
C LYS A 131 5.32 6.33 -18.69
N LEU A 132 4.29 7.00 -19.22
CA LEU A 132 3.20 7.55 -18.40
C LEU A 132 2.36 6.43 -17.78
N SER A 133 2.02 5.40 -18.55
CA SER A 133 1.25 4.26 -18.04
C SER A 133 1.98 3.47 -16.96
N ALA A 134 3.32 3.35 -17.06
CA ALA A 134 4.13 2.71 -16.04
C ALA A 134 4.31 3.59 -14.81
N VAL A 135 4.40 4.92 -15.00
CA VAL A 135 4.55 5.86 -13.88
C VAL A 135 3.28 5.96 -13.07
N LEU A 136 2.13 6.16 -13.72
CA LEU A 136 0.82 6.25 -13.06
C LEU A 136 0.57 4.96 -12.28
N PHE A 137 0.53 3.80 -12.93
CA PHE A 137 0.30 2.53 -12.24
C PHE A 137 1.29 2.25 -11.09
N GLY A 138 2.56 2.67 -11.21
CA GLY A 138 3.53 2.49 -10.13
C GLY A 138 3.33 3.47 -8.97
N GLU A 139 2.88 4.69 -9.26
CA GLU A 139 2.55 5.70 -8.26
C GLU A 139 1.39 5.21 -7.39
N GLY A 140 0.30 4.69 -7.95
CA GLY A 140 -0.90 4.37 -7.17
C GLY A 140 -0.70 3.23 -6.22
N VAL A 141 0.01 2.20 -6.68
CA VAL A 141 0.36 1.07 -5.82
C VAL A 141 1.26 1.53 -4.66
N LEU A 142 2.23 2.42 -4.92
CA LEU A 142 3.05 3.00 -3.85
C LEU A 142 2.24 3.92 -2.95
N ASN A 143 1.33 4.71 -3.53
CA ASN A 143 0.50 5.65 -2.81
C ASN A 143 -0.41 4.93 -1.81
N ASP A 144 -1.12 3.89 -2.26
CA ASP A 144 -1.97 3.06 -1.41
C ASP A 144 -1.18 2.48 -0.23
N ALA A 145 0.00 1.92 -0.50
CA ALA A 145 0.85 1.35 0.54
C ALA A 145 1.38 2.42 1.52
N MET A 146 1.75 3.60 1.02
CA MET A 146 2.24 4.71 1.84
C MET A 146 1.13 5.34 2.68
N SER A 147 -0.08 5.46 2.16
CA SER A 147 -1.24 6.01 2.88
C SER A 147 -1.65 5.10 4.03
N ILE A 148 -1.61 3.77 3.83
CA ILE A 148 -1.83 2.80 4.90
C ILE A 148 -0.73 2.89 5.96
N LEU A 149 0.54 3.00 5.55
CA LEU A 149 1.65 3.19 6.49
C LEU A 149 1.47 4.46 7.33
N LEU A 150 1.14 5.59 6.69
CA LEU A 150 0.90 6.85 7.39
C LEU A 150 -0.24 6.72 8.40
N PHE A 151 -1.34 6.08 8.00
CA PHE A 151 -2.48 5.82 8.89
C PHE A 151 -2.06 5.01 10.13
N GLN A 152 -1.36 3.89 9.94
CA GLN A 152 -0.87 3.05 11.04
C GLN A 152 0.08 3.82 11.97
N THR A 153 1.02 4.59 11.41
CA THR A 153 1.97 5.37 12.22
C THR A 153 1.31 6.47 13.05
N VAL A 154 0.24 7.09 12.53
CA VAL A 154 -0.53 8.10 13.27
C VAL A 154 -1.34 7.44 14.38
N GLN A 155 -1.96 6.29 14.11
CA GLN A 155 -2.74 5.54 15.10
C GLN A 155 -1.87 5.07 16.26
N SER A 156 -0.73 4.42 15.99
CA SER A 156 0.19 3.96 17.03
C SER A 156 0.82 5.10 17.85
N GLY A 157 0.85 6.33 17.32
CA GLY A 157 1.37 7.50 18.02
C GLY A 157 0.46 8.02 19.15
N GLU A 158 -0.85 7.77 19.08
CA GLU A 158 -1.83 8.22 20.08
C GLU A 158 -1.87 7.32 21.31
N GLU A 159 -1.77 6.00 21.12
CA GLU A 159 -1.83 5.02 22.22
C GLU A 159 -0.70 5.17 23.24
N SER A 160 0.42 5.81 22.87
CA SER A 160 1.51 6.13 23.81
C SER A 160 1.23 7.36 24.69
N SER A 161 0.13 8.09 24.47
CA SER A 161 -0.20 9.34 25.19
C SER A 161 -1.42 9.22 26.11
N GLY A 162 -2.22 8.14 26.01
CA GLY A 162 -3.39 7.88 26.84
C GLY A 162 -3.13 6.78 27.87
N ASP A 163 -3.55 7.00 29.11
CA ASP A 163 -3.35 6.10 30.25
C ASP A 163 -3.63 4.62 29.95
N SER A 164 -2.73 3.77 30.46
CA SER A 164 -2.75 2.31 30.41
C SER A 164 -4.09 1.68 30.81
N SER A 165 -4.76 0.99 29.88
CA SER A 165 -5.61 -0.19 30.17
C SER A 165 -5.89 -1.07 28.92
N THR A 166 -5.05 -2.10 28.79
CA THR A 166 -5.35 -3.48 28.37
C THR A 166 -6.05 -3.80 27.01
N THR A 167 -5.28 -4.52 26.19
CA THR A 167 -5.68 -5.58 25.22
C THR A 167 -6.36 -5.20 23.90
N ALA A 168 -5.54 -4.93 22.89
CA ALA A 168 -5.63 -5.60 21.58
C ALA A 168 -4.20 -5.72 21.00
N THR A 169 -3.80 -6.94 20.72
CA THR A 169 -2.47 -7.34 20.22
C THR A 169 -2.32 -7.03 18.73
N ALA A 170 -1.44 -6.10 18.35
CA ALA A 170 -0.45 -6.24 17.26
C ALA A 170 0.29 -4.90 17.05
N THR A 171 1.63 -4.96 17.02
CA THR A 171 2.58 -3.88 16.69
C THR A 171 2.91 -2.86 17.81
N ALA A 172 3.21 -3.37 18.99
CA ALA A 172 3.89 -2.63 20.05
C ALA A 172 5.42 -2.63 19.80
N THR A 173 5.88 -1.63 19.06
CA THR A 173 7.13 -0.87 19.29
C THR A 173 8.17 -1.50 20.25
N ALA A 174 9.06 -2.35 19.74
CA ALA A 174 10.36 -2.60 20.37
C ALA A 174 11.46 -1.66 19.84
N ALA A 175 11.21 -0.35 19.92
CA ALA A 175 12.24 0.69 19.84
C ALA A 175 11.75 1.97 20.54
N SER A 176 11.42 1.85 21.81
CA SER A 176 11.24 2.99 22.71
C SER A 176 12.54 3.79 22.82
N SER A 177 12.53 5.05 22.35
CA SER A 177 13.04 6.18 23.14
C SER A 177 12.75 7.52 22.45
N SER A 178 11.96 8.34 23.13
CA SER A 178 11.87 9.80 22.97
C SER A 178 11.02 10.31 21.80
N GLN A 179 9.69 10.29 21.94
CA GLN A 179 8.85 11.12 21.08
C GLN A 179 7.57 11.63 21.75
N SER A 180 7.64 11.98 23.03
CA SER A 180 6.55 12.73 23.70
C SER A 180 6.51 14.21 23.30
N GLY A 181 6.91 14.58 22.06
CA GLY A 181 6.98 15.99 21.65
C GLY A 181 7.51 16.31 20.25
N LEU A 182 7.89 15.32 19.44
CA LEU A 182 8.24 15.59 18.04
C LEU A 182 6.94 15.57 17.23
N GLY A 183 6.39 16.77 16.94
CA GLY A 183 5.23 16.95 16.07
C GLY A 183 5.41 16.33 14.68
N LEU A 184 4.49 16.57 13.75
CA LEU A 184 4.43 16.06 12.37
C LEU A 184 5.74 15.52 11.73
N LEU A 185 6.86 16.26 11.84
CA LEU A 185 8.19 15.84 11.37
C LEU A 185 8.67 14.49 11.91
N GLY A 186 8.40 14.22 13.18
CA GLY A 186 8.81 12.99 13.85
C GLY A 186 7.99 11.78 13.44
N LEU A 187 6.68 11.96 13.19
CA LEU A 187 5.85 10.91 12.60
C LEU A 187 6.35 10.55 11.19
N LEU A 188 6.71 11.56 10.39
CA LEU A 188 7.29 11.34 9.06
C LEU A 188 8.65 10.62 9.13
N ALA A 189 9.48 10.94 10.12
CA ALA A 189 10.74 10.24 10.34
C ALA A 189 10.52 8.75 10.70
N GLN A 190 9.53 8.47 11.56
CA GLN A 190 9.14 7.09 11.91
C GLN A 190 8.59 6.34 10.69
N ALA A 191 7.72 6.97 9.90
CA ALA A 191 7.20 6.40 8.67
C ALA A 191 8.34 6.08 7.68
N LEU A 192 9.30 6.99 7.53
CA LEU A 192 10.48 6.76 6.68
C LEU A 192 11.33 5.58 7.19
N TYR A 193 11.54 5.48 8.51
CA TYR A 193 12.28 4.36 9.10
C TYR A 193 11.59 3.02 8.82
N ILE A 194 10.27 2.93 9.05
CA ILE A 194 9.48 1.71 8.78
C ILE A 194 9.51 1.38 7.29
N LEU A 195 9.42 2.38 6.41
CA LEU A 195 9.50 2.19 4.96
C LEU A 195 10.84 1.56 4.54
N VAL A 196 11.96 2.13 4.98
CA VAL A 196 13.31 1.67 4.58
C VAL A 196 13.59 0.26 5.12
N SER A 197 13.22 0.00 6.36
CA SER A 197 13.41 -1.30 6.99
C SER A 197 12.51 -2.38 6.37
N ALA A 198 11.22 -2.10 6.14
CA ALA A 198 10.29 -3.02 5.47
C ALA A 198 10.71 -3.29 4.02
N ALA A 199 11.21 -2.28 3.30
CA ALA A 199 11.78 -2.45 1.97
C ALA A 199 12.98 -3.40 1.98
N GLY A 200 13.88 -3.25 2.97
CA GLY A 200 15.03 -4.15 3.17
C GLY A 200 14.61 -5.60 3.38
N VAL A 201 13.66 -5.84 4.29
CA VAL A 201 13.12 -7.18 4.58
C VAL A 201 12.44 -7.77 3.34
N GLY A 202 11.57 -7.01 2.68
CA GLY A 202 10.86 -7.45 1.47
C GLY A 202 11.78 -7.80 0.30
N MET A 203 12.77 -6.95 0.03
CA MET A 203 13.79 -7.24 -0.99
C MET A 203 14.63 -8.47 -0.63
N GLY A 204 15.03 -8.59 0.64
CA GLY A 204 15.79 -9.75 1.14
C GLY A 204 15.03 -11.06 0.98
N SER A 205 13.76 -11.11 1.41
CA SER A 205 12.91 -12.29 1.26
C SER A 205 12.65 -12.61 -0.22
N GLY A 206 12.40 -11.60 -1.06
CA GLY A 206 12.17 -11.79 -2.50
C GLY A 206 13.40 -12.37 -3.21
N LEU A 207 14.61 -11.92 -2.87
CA LEU A 207 15.85 -12.50 -3.39
C LEU A 207 16.06 -13.95 -2.92
N MET A 208 15.77 -14.22 -1.65
CA MET A 208 15.86 -15.58 -1.09
C MET A 208 14.89 -16.54 -1.81
N ILE A 209 13.64 -16.13 -2.02
CA ILE A 209 12.62 -16.90 -2.74
C ILE A 209 13.04 -17.11 -4.20
N SER A 210 13.58 -16.08 -4.87
CA SER A 210 14.09 -16.20 -6.24
C SER A 210 15.22 -17.23 -6.36
N LYS A 211 16.16 -17.23 -5.41
CA LYS A 211 17.22 -18.27 -5.33
C LYS A 211 16.64 -19.65 -5.05
N LEU A 212 15.64 -19.75 -4.18
CA LEU A 212 14.95 -21.01 -3.88
C LEU A 212 14.27 -21.58 -5.13
N LEU A 213 13.57 -20.76 -5.91
CA LEU A 213 12.97 -21.17 -7.18
C LEU A 213 14.02 -21.70 -8.17
N LYS A 214 15.18 -21.04 -8.23
CA LYS A 214 16.29 -21.46 -9.11
C LYS A 214 16.96 -22.76 -8.63
N SER A 215 17.10 -22.95 -7.32
CA SER A 215 17.67 -24.17 -6.75
C SER A 215 16.74 -25.36 -6.87
N LEU A 216 15.42 -25.13 -6.92
CA LEU A 216 14.39 -26.15 -7.09
C LEU A 216 14.02 -26.30 -8.58
N ASP A 217 15.01 -26.35 -9.48
CA ASP A 217 14.78 -26.53 -10.92
C ASP A 217 13.95 -27.79 -11.25
N THR A 218 14.01 -28.82 -10.40
CA THR A 218 13.17 -30.03 -10.44
C THR A 218 11.67 -29.78 -10.23
N LEU A 219 11.27 -28.63 -9.69
CA LEU A 219 9.87 -28.23 -9.49
C LEU A 219 9.26 -27.51 -10.68
N LYS A 220 10.03 -27.23 -11.74
CA LYS A 220 9.55 -26.53 -12.94
C LYS A 220 8.47 -27.26 -13.74
N SER A 221 8.19 -28.51 -13.39
CA SER A 221 7.26 -29.36 -14.13
C SER A 221 5.80 -28.91 -14.08
N SER A 222 5.38 -28.04 -13.16
CA SER A 222 4.02 -27.49 -13.14
C SER A 222 3.98 -25.99 -12.81
N PRO A 223 3.24 -25.16 -13.58
CA PRO A 223 3.11 -23.73 -13.32
C PRO A 223 2.35 -23.44 -12.02
N VAL A 224 1.39 -24.30 -11.65
CA VAL A 224 0.61 -24.16 -10.40
C VAL A 224 1.52 -24.16 -9.16
N ARG A 225 2.54 -25.03 -9.14
CA ARG A 225 3.46 -25.12 -7.99
C ARG A 225 4.36 -23.88 -7.89
N GLN A 226 4.73 -23.28 -9.02
CA GLN A 226 5.53 -22.04 -9.02
C GLN A 226 4.72 -20.88 -8.45
N VAL A 227 3.47 -20.72 -8.89
CA VAL A 227 2.57 -19.68 -8.39
C VAL A 227 2.30 -19.89 -6.89
N ALA A 228 2.09 -21.13 -6.45
CA ALA A 228 1.90 -21.44 -5.03
C ALA A 228 3.10 -21.04 -4.16
N ILE A 229 4.34 -21.31 -4.62
CA ILE A 229 5.55 -20.92 -3.89
C ILE A 229 5.74 -19.40 -3.89
N LEU A 230 5.40 -18.71 -4.99
CA LEU A 230 5.44 -17.25 -5.04
C LEU A 230 4.45 -16.63 -4.04
N MET A 231 3.20 -17.11 -4.00
CA MET A 231 2.18 -16.63 -3.05
C MET A 231 2.56 -16.94 -1.60
N LEU A 232 3.01 -18.17 -1.31
CA LEU A 232 3.47 -18.55 0.02
C LEU A 232 4.69 -17.71 0.45
N GLY A 233 5.62 -17.46 -0.48
CA GLY A 233 6.77 -16.60 -0.24
C GLY A 233 6.38 -15.15 0.07
N GLY A 234 5.38 -14.60 -0.62
CA GLY A 234 4.79 -13.30 -0.28
C GLY A 234 4.26 -13.28 1.15
N TYR A 235 3.47 -14.28 1.55
CA TYR A 235 2.98 -14.40 2.92
C TYR A 235 4.08 -14.60 3.96
N LEU A 236 5.14 -15.33 3.65
CA LEU A 236 6.28 -15.46 4.55
C LEU A 236 7.00 -14.12 4.74
N SER A 237 7.10 -13.30 3.69
CA SER A 237 7.62 -11.93 3.80
C SER A 237 6.75 -11.06 4.70
N PHE A 238 5.43 -11.17 4.56
CA PHE A 238 4.46 -10.51 5.44
C PHE A 238 4.69 -10.89 6.91
N SER A 239 4.65 -12.19 7.21
CA SER A 239 4.80 -12.69 8.58
C SER A 239 6.17 -12.39 9.17
N LEU A 240 7.24 -12.41 8.37
CA LEU A 240 8.58 -12.06 8.83
C LEU A 240 8.68 -10.57 9.18
N SER A 241 8.07 -9.70 8.37
CA SER A 241 8.05 -8.26 8.66
C SER A 241 7.20 -7.95 9.90
N GLU A 242 6.04 -8.59 10.04
CA GLU A 242 5.20 -8.44 11.24
C GLU A 242 5.92 -8.92 12.50
N ALA A 243 6.69 -10.01 12.40
CA ALA A 243 7.53 -10.50 13.50
C ALA A 243 8.69 -9.55 13.89
N LEU A 244 9.02 -8.59 13.03
CA LEU A 244 10.02 -7.56 13.26
C LEU A 244 9.40 -6.21 13.67
N ASP A 245 8.08 -6.17 13.94
CA ASP A 245 7.30 -4.96 14.20
C ASP A 245 7.44 -3.91 13.08
N LEU A 246 7.58 -4.37 11.84
CA LEU A 246 7.64 -3.55 10.63
C LEU A 246 6.37 -3.73 9.79
N SER A 247 6.08 -2.79 8.89
CA SER A 247 4.91 -2.87 8.02
C SER A 247 4.98 -4.08 7.06
N GLY A 248 4.25 -5.15 7.40
CA GLY A 248 4.15 -6.36 6.59
C GLY A 248 3.63 -6.10 5.18
N ILE A 249 2.73 -5.12 5.05
CA ILE A 249 2.15 -4.69 3.78
C ILE A 249 3.22 -4.17 2.82
N LEU A 250 4.12 -3.30 3.31
CA LEU A 250 5.23 -2.77 2.51
C LEU A 250 6.25 -3.86 2.18
N ALA A 251 6.57 -4.75 3.13
CA ALA A 251 7.49 -5.86 2.89
C ALA A 251 6.99 -6.77 1.77
N VAL A 252 5.70 -7.11 1.75
CA VAL A 252 5.06 -7.89 0.69
C VAL A 252 5.15 -7.20 -0.66
N PHE A 253 4.90 -5.89 -0.72
CA PHE A 253 5.03 -5.11 -1.95
C PHE A 253 6.45 -5.19 -2.52
N PHE A 254 7.48 -4.89 -1.70
CA PHE A 254 8.87 -4.94 -2.14
C PHE A 254 9.35 -6.38 -2.45
N CYS A 255 8.80 -7.39 -1.77
CA CYS A 255 9.02 -8.80 -2.10
C CYS A 255 8.45 -9.14 -3.48
N GLY A 256 7.20 -8.75 -3.77
CA GLY A 256 6.57 -8.92 -5.08
C GLY A 256 7.33 -8.19 -6.19
N LEU A 257 7.78 -6.96 -5.95
CA LEU A 257 8.59 -6.16 -6.87
C LEU A 257 9.95 -6.83 -7.18
N THR A 258 10.61 -7.35 -6.15
CA THR A 258 11.90 -8.06 -6.29
C THR A 258 11.72 -9.36 -7.05
N LEU A 259 10.69 -10.14 -6.73
CA LEU A 259 10.35 -11.36 -7.47
C LEU A 259 9.98 -11.04 -8.92
N SER A 260 9.27 -9.94 -9.15
CA SER A 260 8.99 -9.47 -10.50
C SER A 260 10.28 -9.28 -11.29
N HIS A 261 11.29 -8.62 -10.71
CA HIS A 261 12.55 -8.37 -11.40
C HIS A 261 13.41 -9.63 -11.59
N TYR A 262 13.59 -10.44 -10.56
CA TYR A 262 14.56 -11.53 -10.55
C TYR A 262 13.98 -12.90 -10.90
N ALA A 263 12.73 -13.18 -10.53
CA ALA A 263 12.10 -14.48 -10.85
C ALA A 263 11.67 -14.56 -12.32
N TRP A 264 11.43 -13.43 -13.00
CA TRP A 264 11.04 -13.40 -14.42
C TRP A 264 11.99 -14.16 -15.33
N HIS A 265 13.30 -13.97 -15.13
CA HIS A 265 14.33 -14.65 -15.92
C HIS A 265 14.54 -16.12 -15.51
N SER A 266 13.94 -16.54 -14.38
CA SER A 266 14.05 -17.89 -13.83
C SER A 266 12.79 -18.75 -14.04
N LEU A 267 11.66 -18.13 -14.41
CA LEU A 267 10.38 -18.78 -14.71
C LEU A 267 10.35 -19.33 -16.14
N GLY A 268 9.74 -20.51 -16.32
CA GLY A 268 9.53 -21.12 -17.64
C GLY A 268 8.51 -20.34 -18.48
N GLU A 269 8.60 -20.45 -19.81
CA GLU A 269 7.84 -19.68 -20.79
C GLU A 269 6.31 -19.75 -20.58
N ASN A 270 5.79 -20.92 -20.16
CA ASN A 270 4.37 -21.12 -19.87
C ASN A 270 3.86 -20.40 -18.60
N ALA A 271 4.74 -20.17 -17.61
CA ALA A 271 4.37 -19.45 -16.39
C ALA A 271 4.35 -17.93 -16.58
N GLN A 272 5.10 -17.43 -17.57
CA GLN A 272 5.12 -16.02 -17.96
C GLN A 272 3.81 -15.60 -18.63
N VAL A 273 3.21 -16.48 -19.44
CA VAL A 273 1.92 -16.21 -20.11
C VAL A 273 0.77 -16.20 -19.11
N GLY A 274 0.73 -17.16 -18.18
CA GLY A 274 -0.32 -17.25 -17.16
C GLY A 274 -0.33 -16.15 -16.08
N THR A 275 0.71 -15.31 -15.99
CA THR A 275 0.75 -14.17 -15.05
C THR A 275 0.53 -12.80 -15.70
N ILE A 276 0.50 -12.71 -17.03
CA ILE A 276 0.22 -11.45 -17.77
C ILE A 276 -1.20 -11.45 -18.37
N GLU A 277 -1.77 -12.61 -18.68
CA GLU A 277 -3.09 -12.72 -19.32
C GLU A 277 -4.27 -12.98 -18.37
N SER A 278 -4.07 -12.95 -17.05
CA SER A 278 -5.14 -13.02 -16.04
C SER A 278 -5.44 -11.66 -15.45
#